data_AF-A0A9D0VYV1-F1
#
_entry.id   AF-A0A9D0VYV1-F1
#
_cell.length_a   1.000
_cell.length_b   1.000
_cell.length_c   1.000
_cell.angle_alpha   90.00
_cell.angle_beta   90.00
_cell.angle_gamma   90.00
#
_symmetry.space_group_name_H-M   'P 1'
#
loop_
_entity.id
_entity.type
_entity.pdbx_description
1 polymer ?
#
loop_
_entity_poly.entity_id
_entity_poly.type
_entity_poly.pdbx_seq_one_letter_code
_entity_poly.pdbx_strand_id
1 'polypeptide(L)' 'AEDTDQPTLNRRGEQYIGRVFTLETPLVNGMGKIRIDDTTWKIEGPDCEPGTRIRVTGVDGTILKVEPA' A
#
# COMPACT_ATOMS: atom_id res chain seq x y z
N ALA A 1 28.43 -2.13 0.91
CA ALA A 1 27.04 -1.69 0.78
C ALA A 1 26.25 -2.94 0.48
N GLU A 2 25.49 -3.40 1.47
CA GLU A 2 24.67 -4.62 1.34
C GLU A 2 23.36 -4.21 0.67
N ASP A 3 23.33 -4.26 -0.66
CA ASP A 3 22.10 -4.20 -1.44
C ASP A 3 21.31 -5.49 -1.17
N THR A 4 20.46 -5.46 -0.13
CA THR A 4 19.46 -6.51 0.10
C THR A 4 18.33 -6.38 -0.90
N ASP A 5 18.65 -6.68 -2.15
CA ASP A 5 17.67 -6.95 -3.19
C ASP A 5 17.18 -8.39 -2.94
N GLN A 6 16.13 -8.56 -2.15
CA GLN A 6 15.41 -9.83 -2.01
C GLN A 6 14.38 -9.90 -3.16
N PRO A 7 14.73 -10.44 -4.35
CA PRO A 7 14.02 -10.11 -5.59
C PRO A 7 12.74 -10.94 -5.79
N THR A 8 12.40 -11.79 -4.81
CA THR A 8 11.38 -12.83 -4.96
C THR A 8 10.32 -12.84 -3.88
N LEU A 9 10.51 -12.16 -2.74
CA LEU A 9 9.60 -12.30 -1.60
C LEU A 9 8.39 -11.36 -1.65
N ASN A 10 8.44 -10.28 -2.44
CA ASN A 10 7.45 -9.20 -2.37
C ASN A 10 6.71 -8.86 -3.68
N ARG A 11 6.81 -9.69 -4.73
CA ARG A 11 6.01 -9.52 -5.96
C ARG A 11 4.50 -9.61 -5.74
N ARG A 12 4.07 -10.11 -4.58
CA ARG A 12 2.65 -10.15 -4.21
C ARG A 12 2.04 -8.75 -4.16
N GLY A 13 2.79 -7.72 -3.80
CA GLY A 13 2.26 -6.35 -3.75
C GLY A 13 1.99 -5.78 -5.14
N GLU A 14 2.82 -6.13 -6.12
CA GLU A 14 2.74 -5.60 -7.49
C GLU A 14 1.42 -5.94 -8.19
N GLN A 15 0.81 -7.08 -7.84
CA GLN A 15 -0.50 -7.48 -8.38
C GLN A 15 -1.63 -6.50 -8.01
N TYR A 16 -1.42 -5.65 -7.01
CA TYR A 16 -2.40 -4.68 -6.55
C TYR A 16 -2.24 -3.32 -7.25
N ILE A 17 -1.15 -3.07 -7.98
CA ILE A 17 -0.94 -1.82 -8.71
C ILE A 17 -2.10 -1.59 -9.69
N GLY A 18 -2.66 -0.39 -9.66
CA GLY A 18 -3.84 0.00 -10.44
C GLY A 18 -5.19 -0.38 -9.82
N ARG A 19 -5.21 -1.22 -8.77
CA ARG A 19 -6.45 -1.54 -8.04
C ARG A 19 -6.81 -0.43 -7.07
N VAL A 20 -8.11 -0.27 -6.85
CA VAL A 20 -8.69 0.69 -5.92
C VAL A 20 -9.25 -0.04 -4.71
N PHE A 21 -8.94 0.45 -3.52
CA PHE A 21 -9.43 -0.04 -2.24
C PHE A 21 -10.05 1.11 -1.46
N THR A 22 -10.93 0.78 -0.51
CA THR A 22 -11.47 1.77 0.43
C THR A 22 -10.66 1.71 1.72
N LEU A 23 -10.22 2.87 2.21
CA LEU A 23 -9.53 2.98 3.50
C LEU A 23 -10.48 2.59 4.64
N GLU A 24 -10.16 1.53 5.38
CA GLU A 24 -10.87 1.18 6.62
C GLU A 24 -10.40 2.04 7.80
N THR A 25 -9.13 2.47 7.77
CA THR A 25 -8.49 3.31 8.79
C THR A 25 -7.88 4.55 8.14
N PRO A 26 -7.72 5.67 8.86
CA PRO A 26 -7.15 6.87 8.26
C PRO A 26 -5.70 6.65 7.88
N LEU A 27 -5.26 7.41 6.88
CA LEU A 27 -3.86 7.61 6.53
C LEU A 27 -3.41 8.89 7.26
N VAL A 28 -2.43 8.77 8.14
CA VAL A 28 -1.96 9.86 9.01
C VAL A 28 -0.44 9.96 8.95
N ASN A 29 0.11 11.17 8.78
CA ASN A 29 1.53 11.39 8.51
C ASN A 29 2.05 10.59 7.31
N GLY A 30 1.20 10.43 6.32
CA GLY A 30 1.45 9.71 5.08
C GLY A 30 1.62 8.20 5.21
N MET A 31 1.30 7.62 6.37
CA MET A 31 1.31 6.18 6.59
C MET A 31 -0.05 5.64 7.02
N GLY A 32 -0.34 4.42 6.58
CA GLY A 32 -1.52 3.69 7.01
C GLY A 32 -1.36 2.20 6.79
N LYS A 33 -2.49 1.50 6.89
CA LYS A 33 -2.57 0.07 6.57
C LYS A 33 -3.92 -0.25 5.95
N ILE A 34 -3.93 -1.24 5.07
CA ILE A 34 -5.16 -1.85 4.56
C ILE A 34 -5.09 -3.36 4.71
N ARG A 35 -6.25 -3.98 4.77
CA ARG A 35 -6.38 -5.43 4.70
C ARG A 35 -6.88 -5.79 3.30
N ILE A 36 -6.09 -6.61 2.60
CA ILE A 36 -6.45 -7.17 1.31
C ILE A 36 -6.52 -8.68 1.48
N ASP A 37 -7.69 -9.25 1.25
CA ASP A 37 -8.01 -10.64 1.56
C ASP A 37 -7.66 -10.95 3.04
N ASP A 38 -6.73 -11.88 3.28
CA ASP A 38 -6.24 -12.25 4.61
C ASP A 38 -4.91 -11.60 4.99
N THR A 39 -4.41 -10.66 4.17
CA THR A 39 -3.09 -10.04 4.37
C THR A 39 -3.22 -8.56 4.70
N THR A 40 -2.54 -8.13 5.76
CA THR A 40 -2.43 -6.70 6.09
C THR A 40 -1.22 -6.11 5.40
N TRP A 41 -1.45 -5.08 4.59
CA TRP A 41 -0.41 -4.33 3.89
C TRP A 41 -0.22 -2.97 4.54
N LYS A 42 1.04 -2.54 4.65
CA LYS A 42 1.35 -1.14 4.95
C LYS A 42 1.12 -0.33 3.68
N ILE A 43 0.55 0.85 3.83
CA ILE A 43 0.37 1.79 2.72
C ILE A 43 1.07 3.10 3.05
N GLU A 44 1.54 3.77 2.02
CA GLU A 44 2.10 5.11 2.11
C GLU A 44 1.47 5.98 1.02
N GLY A 45 1.04 7.18 1.38
CA GLY A 45 0.31 8.09 0.51
C GLY A 45 -0.01 9.41 1.22
N PRO A 46 -0.83 10.29 0.65
CA PRO A 46 -1.27 11.49 1.36
C PRO A 46 -2.28 11.15 2.47
N ASP A 47 -2.38 12.03 3.46
CA ASP A 47 -3.33 11.88 4.56
C ASP A 47 -4.77 11.86 4.04
N CYS A 48 -5.52 10.83 4.45
CA CYS A 48 -6.86 10.55 3.95
C CYS A 48 -7.73 10.01 5.09
N GLU A 49 -9.00 10.40 5.09
CA GLU A 49 -9.97 9.90 6.06
C GLU A 49 -10.43 8.47 5.71
N PRO A 50 -10.90 7.70 6.71
CA PRO A 50 -11.55 6.42 6.47
C PRO A 50 -12.74 6.58 5.51
N GLY A 51 -12.98 5.59 4.67
CA GLY A 51 -14.00 5.64 3.61
C GLY A 51 -13.50 6.25 2.30
N THR A 52 -12.32 6.90 2.30
CA THR A 52 -11.70 7.39 1.05
C THR A 52 -11.26 6.24 0.18
N ARG A 53 -11.52 6.34 -1.13
CA ARG A 53 -11.01 5.40 -2.12
C ARG A 53 -9.56 5.76 -2.45
N ILE A 54 -8.68 4.77 -2.34
CA ILE A 54 -7.27 4.88 -2.65
C ILE A 54 -6.91 3.91 -3.76
N ARG A 55 -6.05 4.32 -4.67
CA ARG A 55 -5.51 3.50 -5.75
C ARG A 55 -4.05 3.20 -5.46
N VAL A 56 -3.67 1.94 -5.60
CA VAL A 56 -2.26 1.54 -5.49
C VAL A 56 -1.54 1.98 -6.76
N THR A 57 -0.49 2.77 -6.61
CA THR A 57 0.33 3.29 -7.71
C THR A 57 1.68 2.59 -7.83
N GLY A 58 2.14 1.95 -6.76
CA GLY A 58 3.42 1.24 -6.74
C GLY A 58 3.62 0.39 -5.50
N VAL A 59 4.79 -0.24 -5.41
CA VAL A 59 5.22 -1.07 -4.30
C VAL A 59 6.66 -0.77 -3.96
N ASP A 60 6.94 -0.67 -2.67
CA ASP A 60 8.27 -0.54 -2.09
C ASP A 60 8.45 -1.63 -1.03
N GLY A 61 8.97 -2.78 -1.45
CA GLY A 61 9.09 -3.97 -0.62
C GLY A 61 7.73 -4.44 -0.10
N THR A 62 7.43 -4.18 1.18
CA THR A 62 6.17 -4.58 1.84
C THR A 62 5.18 -3.41 2.01
N ILE A 63 5.49 -2.26 1.42
CA ILE A 63 4.69 -1.03 1.48
C ILE A 63 4.05 -0.79 0.12
N LEU A 64 2.73 -0.65 0.08
CA LEU A 64 2.00 -0.23 -1.11
C LEU A 64 2.00 1.30 -1.18
N LYS A 65 2.46 1.88 -2.28
CA LYS A 65 2.29 3.32 -2.53
C LYS A 65 0.88 3.56 -3.05
N VAL A 66 0.16 4.52 -2.46
CA VAL A 66 -1.25 4.78 -2.76
C VAL A 66 -1.54 6.26 -2.93
N GLU A 67 -2.55 6.56 -3.74
CA GLU A 67 -3.05 7.92 -3.96
C GLU A 67 -4.58 7.93 -3.92
N PRO A 68 -5.22 9.06 -3.55
CA PRO A 68 -6.67 9.22 -3.66
C PRO A 68 -7.14 8.94 -5.09
N ALA A 69 -8.22 8.16 -5.22
CA ALA A 69 -8.79 7.73 -6.51
C ALA A 69 -9.94 8.62 -7.00
#